data_AF-A0A8K9US60-F1
#
_entry.id   AF-A0A8K9US60-F1
#
_cell.length_a   1.000
_cell.length_b   1.000
_cell.length_c   1.000
_cell.angle_alpha   90.00
_cell.angle_beta   90.00
_cell.angle_gamma   90.00
#
_symmetry.space_group_name_H-M   'P 1'
#
loop_
_entity.id
_entity.type
_entity.pdbx_description
1 polymer ?
#
loop_
_entity_poly.entity_id
_entity_poly.type
_entity_poly.pdbx_seq_one_letter_code
_entity_poly.pdbx_strand_id
1 'polypeptide(L)'
;MAGTEVVMSLQELIASLDQTCLPRTLQVCSGVYFQGSVYELSGNEVCLSTGDLVKVIDIKLLSVSCEDISNNEKFQLPLNHAGEAYGFQQMHLARARNRKTFGPSSKDDRLYQEYRCELTFENFTLGAGMAVTMLYIEQQDGGEESCVRCQLRGQQGALAEVLVPFSCRGEFYECESDQTYTLQEIISSPHLCSRRFRFSKKTKHGGSLVFSPIYQVQAIMHCE
;
A
#
# COMPACT_ATOMS: atom_id res chain seq x y z
N MET A 1 16.21 -17.18 23.53
CA MET A 1 15.21 -16.15 23.19
C MET A 1 14.30 -16.76 22.15
N ALA A 2 13.07 -17.14 22.53
CA ALA A 2 12.13 -17.75 21.60
C ALA A 2 11.69 -16.68 20.60
N GLY A 3 12.02 -16.89 19.32
CA GLY A 3 11.47 -16.07 18.24
C GLY A 3 9.96 -16.17 18.29
N THR A 4 9.27 -15.04 18.28
CA THR A 4 7.82 -15.02 18.24
C THR A 4 7.37 -15.71 16.95
N GLU A 5 6.77 -16.89 17.04
CA GLU A 5 6.18 -17.56 15.89
C GLU A 5 4.99 -16.72 15.42
N VAL A 6 5.17 -16.01 14.31
CA VAL A 6 4.13 -15.21 13.69
C VAL A 6 3.37 -16.11 12.72
N VAL A 7 2.14 -16.47 13.10
CA VAL A 7 1.20 -17.14 12.19
C VAL A 7 0.51 -16.07 11.34
N MET A 8 0.60 -16.20 10.02
CA MET A 8 -0.07 -15.32 9.05
C MET A 8 -0.52 -16.12 7.84
N SER A 9 -1.45 -15.58 7.04
CA SER A 9 -1.84 -16.24 5.80
C SER A 9 -0.70 -16.23 4.78
N LEU A 10 -0.67 -17.21 3.86
CA LEU A 10 0.33 -17.27 2.81
C LEU A 10 0.33 -16.00 1.92
N GLN A 11 -0.85 -15.41 1.68
CA GLN A 11 -1.00 -14.17 0.91
C GLN A 11 -0.37 -12.97 1.62
N GLU A 12 -0.65 -12.79 2.92
CA GLU A 12 -0.04 -11.72 3.73
C GLU A 12 1.47 -11.88 3.83
N LEU A 13 1.92 -13.13 3.99
CA LEU A 13 3.34 -13.44 3.99
C LEU A 13 3.96 -13.00 2.67
N ILE A 14 3.47 -13.49 1.52
CA ILE A 14 3.99 -13.13 0.20
C ILE A 14 4.01 -11.62 -0.01
N ALA A 15 2.96 -10.90 0.39
CA ALA A 15 2.89 -9.45 0.32
C ALA A 15 3.94 -8.73 1.19
N SER A 16 4.45 -9.39 2.24
CA SER A 16 5.51 -8.90 3.12
C SER A 16 6.93 -9.37 2.73
N LEU A 17 7.05 -10.31 1.79
CA LEU A 17 8.34 -10.85 1.37
C LEU A 17 9.03 -9.86 0.42
N ASP A 18 10.11 -9.22 0.91
CA ASP A 18 11.10 -8.59 0.03
C ASP A 18 12.03 -9.65 -0.56
N GLN A 19 12.41 -9.50 -1.83
CA GLN A 19 13.35 -10.36 -2.54
C GLN A 19 14.70 -10.44 -1.81
N THR A 20 15.11 -9.36 -1.13
CA THR A 20 16.34 -9.32 -0.33
C THR A 20 16.31 -10.27 0.88
N CYS A 21 15.12 -10.66 1.32
CA CYS A 21 14.92 -11.51 2.49
C CYS A 21 14.78 -13.00 2.14
N LEU A 22 14.98 -13.38 0.87
CA LEU A 22 14.92 -14.76 0.42
C LEU A 22 16.32 -15.40 0.43
N PRO A 23 16.44 -16.71 0.69
CA PRO A 23 15.34 -17.66 0.88
C PRO A 23 14.75 -17.65 2.30
N ARG A 24 13.46 -18.02 2.45
CA ARG A 24 12.82 -18.25 3.76
C ARG A 24 12.18 -19.63 3.83
N THR A 25 12.36 -20.30 4.97
CA THR A 25 11.68 -21.56 5.25
C THR A 25 10.40 -21.30 6.04
N LEU A 26 9.31 -21.87 5.55
CA LEU A 26 7.97 -21.79 6.12
C LEU A 26 7.54 -23.19 6.53
N GLN A 27 6.80 -23.30 7.62
CA GLN A 27 6.07 -24.51 7.95
C GLN A 27 4.59 -24.29 7.68
N VAL A 28 3.97 -25.20 6.93
CA VAL A 28 2.54 -25.17 6.68
C VAL A 28 1.81 -25.57 7.96
N CYS A 29 1.13 -24.63 8.61
CA CYS A 29 0.36 -24.93 9.81
C CYS A 29 -1.01 -25.52 9.44
N SER A 30 -1.74 -24.86 8.56
CA SER A 30 -3.05 -25.28 8.06
C SER A 30 -3.47 -24.38 6.89
N GLY A 31 -4.44 -24.83 6.09
CA GLY A 31 -5.03 -23.98 5.05
C GLY A 31 -5.87 -24.76 4.06
N VAL A 32 -6.64 -24.01 3.28
CA VAL A 32 -7.28 -24.48 2.05
C VAL A 32 -6.79 -23.61 0.91
N TYR A 33 -6.45 -24.24 -0.22
CA TYR A 33 -6.04 -23.57 -1.43
C TYR A 33 -6.90 -24.03 -2.59
N PHE A 34 -6.97 -23.21 -3.63
CA PHE A 34 -7.74 -23.54 -4.82
C PHE A 34 -7.04 -24.67 -5.58
N GLN A 35 -7.83 -25.60 -6.12
CA GLN A 35 -7.31 -26.58 -7.06
C GLN A 35 -6.66 -25.84 -8.25
N GLY A 36 -5.49 -26.31 -8.66
CA GLY A 36 -4.67 -25.71 -9.71
C GLY A 36 -3.84 -24.52 -9.25
N SER A 37 -3.41 -24.47 -7.98
CA SER A 37 -2.60 -23.37 -7.45
C SER A 37 -1.17 -23.76 -7.06
N VAL A 38 -0.87 -25.04 -6.90
CA VAL A 38 0.46 -25.54 -6.52
C VAL A 38 0.89 -26.60 -7.52
N TYR A 39 2.08 -26.42 -8.09
CA TYR A 39 2.62 -27.28 -9.12
C TYR A 39 4.08 -27.63 -8.82
N GLU A 40 4.46 -28.87 -9.09
CA GLU A 40 5.88 -29.23 -9.19
C GLU A 40 6.48 -28.77 -10.54
N LEU A 41 7.80 -28.89 -10.67
CA LEU A 41 8.54 -28.45 -11.86
C LEU A 41 8.11 -29.17 -13.15
N SER A 42 7.56 -30.39 -13.05
CA SER A 42 7.01 -31.13 -14.20
C SER A 42 5.62 -30.65 -14.63
N GLY A 43 5.03 -29.69 -13.92
CA GLY A 43 3.68 -29.17 -14.17
C GLY A 43 2.55 -30.03 -13.58
N ASN A 44 2.87 -31.04 -12.78
CA ASN A 44 1.86 -31.80 -12.06
C ASN A 44 1.36 -30.99 -10.86
N GLU A 45 0.04 -30.99 -10.67
CA GLU A 45 -0.57 -30.37 -9.49
C GLU A 45 -0.21 -31.18 -8.24
N VAL A 46 0.19 -30.50 -7.17
CA VAL A 46 0.57 -31.12 -5.89
C VAL A 46 -0.14 -30.46 -4.73
N CYS A 47 -0.09 -31.08 -3.56
CA CYS A 47 -0.72 -30.59 -2.35
C CYS A 47 0.30 -30.12 -1.30
N LEU A 48 -0.09 -29.10 -0.53
CA LEU A 48 0.56 -28.72 0.72
C LEU A 48 -0.24 -29.28 1.89
N SER A 49 0.44 -30.01 2.77
CA SER A 49 -0.11 -30.61 3.98
C SER A 49 0.40 -29.91 5.23
N THR A 50 -0.37 -29.98 6.33
CA THR A 50 0.09 -29.51 7.64
C THR A 50 1.38 -30.23 8.02
N GLY A 51 2.40 -29.47 8.38
CA GLY A 51 3.73 -29.96 8.73
C GLY A 51 4.77 -29.76 7.63
N ASP A 52 4.34 -29.59 6.37
CA ASP A 52 5.25 -29.43 5.24
C ASP A 52 6.18 -28.24 5.41
N LEU A 53 7.46 -28.44 5.08
CA LEU A 53 8.45 -27.37 5.04
C LEU A 53 8.63 -26.88 3.62
N VAL A 54 8.35 -25.59 3.42
CA VAL A 54 8.44 -24.91 2.13
C VAL A 54 9.53 -23.86 2.21
N LYS A 55 10.61 -24.05 1.44
CA LYS A 55 11.66 -23.05 1.30
C LYS A 55 11.38 -22.17 0.10
N VAL A 56 10.86 -20.98 0.34
CA VAL A 56 10.67 -19.95 -0.69
C VAL A 56 12.03 -19.43 -1.13
N ILE A 57 12.31 -19.50 -2.43
CA ILE A 57 13.60 -19.13 -3.03
C ILE A 57 13.49 -17.90 -3.94
N ASP A 58 12.34 -17.69 -4.56
CA ASP A 58 12.09 -16.52 -5.42
C ASP A 58 10.60 -16.19 -5.42
N ILE A 59 10.30 -14.93 -5.71
CA ILE A 59 8.94 -14.41 -5.88
C ILE A 59 8.96 -13.50 -7.08
N LYS A 60 8.07 -13.77 -8.03
CA LYS A 60 7.95 -13.01 -9.26
C LYS A 60 6.54 -12.45 -9.39
N LEU A 61 6.42 -11.15 -9.60
CA LEU A 61 5.14 -10.56 -9.95
C LEU A 61 4.69 -11.15 -11.31
N LEU A 62 3.49 -11.72 -11.35
CA LEU A 62 2.93 -12.39 -12.51
C LEU A 62 1.94 -11.46 -13.24
N SER A 63 0.98 -10.93 -12.50
CA SER A 63 -0.09 -10.08 -12.99
C SER A 63 -0.63 -9.22 -11.85
N VAL A 64 -1.61 -8.37 -12.16
CA VAL A 64 -2.29 -7.55 -11.15
C VAL A 64 -3.78 -7.82 -11.23
N SER A 65 -4.39 -8.17 -10.09
CA SER A 65 -5.85 -8.16 -9.97
C SER A 65 -6.31 -6.71 -9.87
N CYS A 66 -7.26 -6.34 -10.71
CA CYS A 66 -7.97 -5.09 -10.64
C CYS A 66 -9.40 -5.36 -10.18
N GLU A 67 -9.86 -4.61 -9.18
CA GLU A 67 -11.23 -4.65 -8.68
C GLU A 67 -11.86 -3.29 -8.89
N ASP A 68 -12.95 -3.24 -9.67
CA ASP A 68 -13.80 -2.04 -9.77
C ASP A 68 -14.81 -2.05 -8.62
N ILE A 69 -14.63 -1.14 -7.68
CA ILE A 69 -15.46 -1.03 -6.47
C ILE A 69 -16.92 -0.68 -6.82
N SER A 70 -17.18 -0.06 -7.97
CA SER A 70 -18.53 0.38 -8.33
C SER A 70 -19.45 -0.80 -8.65
N ASN A 71 -18.91 -1.90 -9.16
CA ASN A 71 -19.66 -3.07 -9.57
C ASN A 71 -19.13 -4.39 -8.96
N ASN A 72 -18.09 -4.34 -8.12
CA ASN A 72 -17.37 -5.48 -7.56
C ASN A 72 -16.82 -6.46 -8.63
N GLU A 73 -16.59 -5.97 -9.84
CA GLU A 73 -16.04 -6.78 -10.91
C GLU A 73 -14.52 -6.90 -10.74
N LYS A 74 -14.01 -8.14 -10.83
CA LYS A 74 -12.59 -8.44 -10.73
C LYS A 74 -12.07 -8.96 -12.06
N PHE A 75 -10.98 -8.38 -12.54
CA PHE A 75 -10.30 -8.81 -13.75
C PHE A 75 -8.79 -8.75 -13.53
N GLN A 76 -8.02 -9.48 -14.35
CA GLN A 76 -6.56 -9.48 -14.25
C GLN A 76 -5.96 -8.66 -15.39
N LEU A 77 -4.99 -7.82 -15.04
CA LEU A 77 -4.17 -7.05 -15.97
C LEU A 77 -2.77 -7.66 -16.06
N PRO A 78 -2.23 -7.87 -17.27
CA PRO A 78 -0.85 -8.30 -17.43
C PRO A 78 0.12 -7.14 -17.12
N LEU A 79 1.36 -7.47 -16.76
CA LEU A 79 2.35 -6.44 -16.37
C LEU A 79 2.77 -5.52 -17.52
N ASN A 80 2.68 -6.02 -18.75
CA ASN A 80 2.97 -5.26 -19.96
C ASN A 80 1.72 -4.54 -20.50
N HIS A 81 0.68 -4.36 -19.69
CA HIS A 81 -0.51 -3.58 -20.05
C HIS A 81 -0.10 -2.13 -20.31
N ALA A 82 0.29 -1.87 -21.56
CA ALA A 82 0.83 -0.60 -21.99
C ALA A 82 -0.30 0.38 -22.31
N GLY A 83 -0.17 1.62 -21.83
CA GLY A 83 -0.92 2.77 -22.37
C GLY A 83 -2.05 3.32 -21.49
N GLU A 84 -2.26 2.75 -20.30
CA GLU A 84 -3.20 3.29 -19.31
C GLU A 84 -2.43 3.91 -18.15
N ALA A 85 -2.59 5.23 -18.03
CA ALA A 85 -2.16 5.95 -16.84
C ALA A 85 -3.34 5.98 -15.86
N TYR A 86 -3.06 5.84 -14.58
CA TYR A 86 -4.06 5.80 -13.52
C TYR A 86 -3.95 7.06 -12.68
N GLY A 87 -5.04 7.82 -12.62
CA GLY A 87 -5.15 8.98 -11.74
C GLY A 87 -5.50 8.55 -10.33
N PHE A 88 -4.97 9.27 -9.35
CA PHE A 88 -5.35 9.08 -7.96
C PHE A 88 -6.83 9.47 -7.76
N GLN A 89 -7.60 8.66 -7.02
CA GLN A 89 -8.96 9.06 -6.64
C GLN A 89 -8.98 9.57 -5.19
N GLN A 90 -9.48 10.80 -5.02
CA GLN A 90 -9.70 11.41 -3.71
C GLN A 90 -10.40 10.43 -2.75
N MET A 91 -9.76 10.16 -1.61
CA MET A 91 -10.30 9.33 -0.54
C MET A 91 -10.57 10.18 0.70
N HIS A 92 -11.69 9.89 1.36
CA HIS A 92 -11.89 10.25 2.76
C HIS A 92 -10.91 9.45 3.60
N LEU A 93 -9.87 10.08 4.13
CA LEU A 93 -9.11 9.48 5.23
C LEU A 93 -9.91 9.70 6.52
N ALA A 94 -10.93 8.88 6.72
CA ALA A 94 -11.63 8.83 7.99
C ALA A 94 -10.67 8.29 9.06
N ARG A 95 -10.26 9.18 9.96
CA ARG A 95 -9.39 8.99 11.13
C ARG A 95 -8.02 8.35 10.83
N ALA A 96 -6.98 9.17 10.94
CA ALA A 96 -5.61 8.73 11.18
C ALA A 96 -5.53 7.93 12.49
N ARG A 97 -5.89 6.63 12.45
CA ARG A 97 -5.73 5.72 13.59
C ARG A 97 -4.61 4.69 13.34
N ASN A 98 -4.16 4.55 12.10
CA ASN A 98 -3.14 3.58 11.74
C ASN A 98 -1.86 4.27 11.26
N ARG A 99 -0.82 4.11 12.07
CA ARG A 99 0.57 4.60 11.91
C ARG A 99 1.25 4.20 10.57
N LYS A 100 0.64 3.31 9.79
CA LYS A 100 1.19 2.76 8.54
C LYS A 100 0.84 3.57 7.29
N THR A 101 -0.16 4.45 7.33
CA THR A 101 -0.66 5.17 6.14
C THR A 101 0.11 6.45 5.82
N PHE A 102 0.91 6.96 6.77
CA PHE A 102 1.52 8.30 6.70
C PHE A 102 3.05 8.32 6.76
N GLY A 103 3.71 7.16 6.80
CA GLY A 103 5.15 7.10 7.01
C GLY A 103 5.95 7.02 5.71
N PRO A 104 6.76 8.03 5.33
CA PRO A 104 7.82 7.81 4.36
C PRO A 104 8.88 6.89 4.99
N SER A 105 9.24 5.81 4.28
CA SER A 105 10.32 4.89 4.69
C SER A 105 11.70 5.31 4.16
N SER A 106 11.79 6.43 3.45
CA SER A 106 12.98 6.91 2.76
C SER A 106 13.17 8.43 2.91
N LYS A 107 14.41 8.88 3.12
CA LYS A 107 14.78 10.31 3.15
C LYS A 107 14.59 11.01 1.80
N ASP A 108 14.41 10.27 0.71
CA ASP A 108 14.26 10.82 -0.64
C ASP A 108 12.82 10.80 -1.16
N ASP A 109 11.88 10.15 -0.45
CA ASP A 109 10.49 10.06 -0.87
C ASP A 109 9.68 11.20 -0.23
N ARG A 110 9.92 12.41 -0.71
CA ARG A 110 9.08 13.57 -0.39
C ARG A 110 7.71 13.35 -1.03
N LEU A 111 6.83 12.68 -0.30
CA LEU A 111 5.41 12.58 -0.61
C LEU A 111 4.81 13.98 -0.50
N TYR A 112 4.89 14.78 -1.56
CA TYR A 112 4.14 16.03 -1.71
C TYR A 112 2.65 15.70 -1.89
N GLN A 113 2.03 15.15 -0.84
CA GLN A 113 0.62 14.85 -0.81
C GLN A 113 -0.08 16.04 -0.16
N GLU A 114 -0.95 16.66 -0.96
CA GLU A 114 -1.77 17.78 -0.53
C GLU A 114 -3.09 17.24 0.04
N TYR A 115 -3.39 17.62 1.28
CA TYR A 115 -4.58 17.22 2.01
C TYR A 115 -5.42 18.46 2.33
N ARG A 116 -6.73 18.37 2.16
CA ARG A 116 -7.65 19.32 2.80
C ARG A 116 -8.02 18.79 4.16
N CYS A 117 -7.99 19.64 5.17
CA CYS A 117 -8.43 19.27 6.50
C CYS A 117 -8.98 20.48 7.25
N GLU A 118 -9.81 20.19 8.24
CA GLU A 118 -10.18 21.15 9.27
C GLU A 118 -9.49 20.67 10.54
N LEU A 119 -8.54 21.47 11.04
CA LEU A 119 -7.72 21.12 12.18
C LEU A 119 -7.72 22.26 13.17
N THR A 120 -7.91 21.92 14.44
CA THR A 120 -7.70 22.86 15.54
C THR A 120 -6.77 22.20 16.53
N PHE A 121 -5.59 22.78 16.73
CA PHE A 121 -4.65 22.36 17.77
C PHE A 121 -3.98 23.59 18.35
N GLU A 122 -3.86 23.60 19.68
CA GLU A 122 -3.40 24.76 20.45
C GLU A 122 -4.08 26.07 19.99
N ASN A 123 -3.32 26.99 19.41
CA ASN A 123 -3.74 28.32 18.96
C ASN A 123 -3.88 28.41 17.44
N PHE A 124 -3.78 27.27 16.75
CA PHE A 124 -3.84 27.20 15.30
C PHE A 124 -5.13 26.52 14.86
N THR A 125 -5.92 27.24 14.06
CA THR A 125 -7.10 26.70 13.39
C THR A 125 -6.88 26.77 11.89
N LEU A 126 -6.81 25.60 11.27
CA LEU A 126 -6.87 25.45 9.84
C LEU A 126 -8.35 25.40 9.42
N GLY A 127 -8.82 26.46 8.77
CA GLY A 127 -10.19 26.55 8.29
C GLY A 127 -10.52 25.47 7.25
N ALA A 128 -11.79 25.04 7.24
CA ALA A 128 -12.28 24.03 6.31
C ALA A 128 -11.92 24.35 4.86
N GLY A 129 -11.33 23.37 4.16
CA GLY A 129 -10.97 23.46 2.75
C GLY A 129 -9.59 24.03 2.47
N MET A 130 -8.83 24.48 3.48
CA MET A 130 -7.42 24.83 3.30
C MET A 130 -6.59 23.58 3.04
N ALA A 131 -5.65 23.71 2.11
CA ALA A 131 -4.81 22.62 1.66
C ALA A 131 -3.45 22.62 2.39
N VAL A 132 -3.00 21.43 2.76
CA VAL A 132 -1.82 21.16 3.57
C VAL A 132 -0.98 20.12 2.84
N THR A 133 0.25 20.44 2.51
CA THR A 133 1.20 19.48 1.94
C THR A 133 1.99 18.83 3.06
N MET A 134 1.93 17.51 3.18
CA MET A 134 2.79 16.77 4.10
C MET A 134 4.23 16.78 3.56
N LEU A 135 5.22 17.04 4.42
CA LEU A 135 6.63 17.03 4.01
C LEU A 135 7.36 15.78 4.52
N TYR A 136 7.46 15.63 5.84
CA TYR A 136 8.11 14.48 6.48
C TYR A 136 7.68 14.34 7.95
N ILE A 137 7.93 13.17 8.54
CA ILE A 137 7.67 12.91 9.97
C ILE A 137 8.90 13.33 10.78
N GLU A 138 8.69 14.13 11.82
CA GLU A 138 9.68 14.40 12.85
C GLU A 138 9.45 13.43 14.03
N GLN A 139 10.41 12.55 14.25
CA GLN A 139 10.48 11.72 15.45
C GLN A 139 11.38 12.45 16.45
N GLN A 140 10.82 12.90 17.57
CA GLN A 140 11.62 13.44 18.67
C GLN A 140 12.12 12.29 19.55
N ASP A 141 13.42 12.27 19.80
CA ASP A 141 14.03 11.39 20.79
C ASP A 141 13.58 11.81 22.20
N GLY A 142 13.22 10.83 23.04
CA GLY A 142 12.93 11.09 24.47
C GLY A 142 11.48 10.87 24.93
N GLY A 143 10.61 10.30 24.10
CA GLY A 143 9.23 9.97 24.49
C GLY A 143 8.22 11.11 24.27
N GLU A 144 8.63 12.18 23.58
CA GLU A 144 7.74 13.22 23.08
C GLU A 144 6.89 12.71 21.90
N GLU A 145 5.77 13.39 21.66
CA GLU A 145 4.82 13.02 20.62
C GLU A 145 5.42 13.22 19.21
N SER A 146 5.31 12.19 18.36
CA SER A 146 5.70 12.30 16.94
C SER A 146 4.85 13.36 16.25
N CYS A 147 5.49 14.19 15.42
CA CYS A 147 4.84 15.26 14.68
C CYS A 147 5.03 15.07 13.17
N VAL A 148 4.09 15.57 12.38
CA VAL A 148 4.24 15.70 10.93
C VAL A 148 4.61 17.14 10.61
N ARG A 149 5.71 17.36 9.87
CA ARG A 149 6.01 18.66 9.28
C ARG A 149 5.15 18.85 8.03
N CYS A 150 4.40 19.94 8.01
CA CYS A 150 3.43 20.27 6.98
C CYS A 150 3.71 21.66 6.41
N GLN A 151 3.46 21.85 5.11
CA GLN A 151 3.46 23.14 4.45
C GLN A 151 2.03 23.58 4.13
N LEU A 152 1.71 24.81 4.46
CA LEU A 152 0.42 25.46 4.25
C LEU A 152 0.56 26.53 3.19
N ARG A 153 -0.43 26.63 2.30
CA ARG A 153 -0.54 27.73 1.35
C ARG A 153 -1.63 28.69 1.81
N GLY A 154 -1.23 29.90 2.20
CA GLY A 154 -2.14 30.99 2.54
C GLY A 154 -2.87 31.55 1.32
N GLN A 155 -3.90 32.36 1.56
CA GLN A 155 -4.77 32.92 0.52
C GLN A 155 -4.04 33.79 -0.52
N GLN A 156 -2.90 34.38 -0.15
CA GLN A 156 -2.05 35.19 -1.05
C GLN A 156 -0.86 34.41 -1.63
N GLY A 157 -0.87 33.08 -1.52
CA GLY A 157 0.23 32.21 -1.98
C GLY A 157 1.43 32.14 -1.04
N ALA A 158 1.39 32.84 0.11
CA ALA A 158 2.41 32.73 1.14
C ALA A 158 2.48 31.29 1.68
N LEU A 159 3.69 30.75 1.78
CA LEU A 159 3.93 29.42 2.33
C LEU A 159 4.30 29.54 3.81
N ALA A 160 3.66 28.74 4.65
CA ALA A 160 3.98 28.62 6.07
C ALA A 160 4.21 27.15 6.41
N GLU A 161 5.18 26.86 7.27
CA GLU A 161 5.39 25.50 7.77
C GLU A 161 4.85 25.36 9.19
N VAL A 162 4.20 24.24 9.46
CA VAL A 162 3.60 23.92 10.74
C VAL A 162 3.92 22.48 11.13
N LEU A 163 4.07 22.24 12.43
CA LEU A 163 4.16 20.90 13.00
C LEU A 163 2.77 20.48 13.47
N VAL A 164 2.28 19.37 12.95
CA VAL A 164 0.99 18.78 13.34
C VAL A 164 1.25 17.53 14.18
N PRO A 165 0.94 17.55 15.49
CA PRO A 165 1.07 16.37 16.35
C PRO A 165 0.19 15.21 15.89
N PHE A 166 0.65 13.96 16.06
CA PHE A 166 -0.12 12.76 15.66
C PHE A 166 -1.41 12.58 16.48
N SER A 167 -1.51 13.16 17.67
CA SER A 167 -2.74 13.23 18.48
C SER A 167 -3.82 14.09 17.86
N CYS A 168 -3.48 14.96 16.90
CA CYS A 168 -4.45 15.84 16.26
C CYS A 168 -5.54 15.02 15.57
N ARG A 169 -6.79 15.36 15.89
CA ARG A 169 -7.96 14.76 15.27
C ARG A 169 -8.57 15.74 14.29
N GLY A 170 -8.92 15.23 13.12
CA GLY A 170 -9.59 15.97 12.08
C GLY A 170 -10.03 15.04 10.97
N GLU A 171 -10.85 15.59 10.08
CA GLU A 171 -11.19 14.94 8.83
C GLU A 171 -10.14 15.35 7.79
N PHE A 172 -9.49 14.36 7.19
CA PHE A 172 -8.45 14.56 6.18
C PHE A 172 -8.94 14.02 4.84
N TYR A 173 -8.77 14.83 3.81
CA TYR A 173 -9.16 14.51 2.45
C TYR A 173 -7.92 14.66 1.58
N GLU A 174 -7.49 13.59 0.94
CA GLU A 174 -6.42 13.68 -0.04
C GLU A 174 -6.93 14.46 -1.26
N CYS A 175 -6.16 15.43 -1.75
CA CYS A 175 -6.55 16.24 -2.90
C CYS A 175 -6.43 15.41 -4.19
N GLU A 176 -7.31 15.69 -5.15
CA GLU A 176 -7.13 15.17 -6.50
C GLU A 176 -5.80 15.71 -7.06
N SER A 177 -4.99 14.82 -7.61
CA SER A 177 -3.73 15.14 -8.26
C SER A 177 -3.85 14.85 -9.74
N ASP A 178 -3.31 15.74 -10.57
CA ASP A 178 -3.15 15.51 -12.01
C ASP A 178 -2.06 14.47 -12.31
N GLN A 179 -1.32 14.03 -11.28
CA GLN A 179 -0.33 12.99 -11.40
C GLN A 179 -0.99 11.66 -11.76
N THR A 180 -0.38 11.01 -12.76
CA THR A 180 -0.80 9.69 -13.20
C THR A 180 0.33 8.71 -12.99
N TYR A 181 -0.05 7.47 -12.72
CA TYR A 181 0.88 6.38 -12.43
C TYR A 181 0.66 5.23 -13.41
N THR A 182 1.73 4.55 -13.75
CA THR A 182 1.68 3.24 -14.41
C THR A 182 1.32 2.15 -13.40
N LEU A 183 0.83 1.02 -13.90
CA LEU A 183 0.52 -0.15 -13.07
C LEU A 183 1.76 -0.63 -12.28
N GLN A 184 2.94 -0.56 -12.90
CA GLN A 184 4.20 -0.96 -12.27
C GLN A 184 4.58 -0.03 -11.10
N GLU A 185 4.43 1.28 -11.27
CA GLU A 185 4.71 2.25 -10.19
C GLU A 185 3.76 2.04 -9.01
N ILE A 186 2.47 1.78 -9.28
CA ILE A 186 1.47 1.53 -8.24
C ILE A 186 1.84 0.30 -7.41
N ILE A 187 2.17 -0.81 -8.07
CA ILE A 187 2.44 -2.08 -7.39
C ILE A 187 3.80 -2.09 -6.68
N SER A 188 4.79 -1.37 -7.23
CA SER A 188 6.13 -1.32 -6.65
C SER A 188 6.23 -0.41 -5.43
N SER A 189 5.28 0.51 -5.25
CA SER A 189 5.26 1.44 -4.12
C SER A 189 4.28 0.99 -3.03
N PRO A 190 4.74 0.70 -1.80
CA PRO A 190 3.87 0.41 -0.65
C PRO A 190 2.84 1.51 -0.37
N HIS A 191 3.14 2.75 -0.76
CA HIS A 191 2.28 3.92 -0.57
C HIS A 191 1.18 4.03 -1.61
N LEU A 192 1.40 3.49 -2.80
CA LEU A 192 0.45 3.51 -3.91
C LEU A 192 -0.37 2.21 -3.97
N CYS A 193 0.20 1.05 -3.67
CA CYS A 193 -0.48 -0.24 -3.80
C CYS A 193 -1.70 -0.42 -2.88
N SER A 194 -1.81 0.41 -1.83
CA SER A 194 -2.94 0.42 -0.89
C SER A 194 -4.02 1.45 -1.25
N ARG A 195 -3.87 2.15 -2.38
CA ARG A 195 -4.70 3.28 -2.78
C ARG A 195 -5.74 2.90 -3.83
N ARG A 196 -6.67 3.83 -4.02
CA ARG A 196 -7.73 3.77 -5.03
C ARG A 196 -7.37 4.66 -6.21
N PHE A 197 -7.61 4.14 -7.41
CA PHE A 197 -7.25 4.80 -8.65
C PHE A 197 -8.43 4.86 -9.60
N ARG A 198 -8.32 5.68 -10.64
CA ARG A 198 -9.22 5.71 -11.78
C ARG A 198 -8.41 5.71 -13.06
N PHE A 199 -8.98 5.19 -14.15
CA PHE A 199 -8.41 5.39 -15.49
C PHE A 199 -8.28 6.89 -15.83
N SER A 200 -7.09 7.35 -16.21
CA SER A 200 -6.85 8.75 -16.62
C SER A 200 -7.62 9.14 -17.89
N LYS A 201 -7.74 8.21 -18.83
CA LYS A 201 -8.57 8.37 -20.02
C LYS A 201 -10.00 8.00 -19.64
N LYS A 202 -10.96 8.85 -19.99
CA LYS A 202 -12.41 8.63 -19.82
C LYS A 202 -12.90 7.43 -20.65
N THR A 203 -12.46 6.22 -20.34
CA THR A 203 -13.17 5.00 -20.72
C THR A 203 -14.39 4.89 -19.82
N LYS A 204 -15.43 4.20 -20.29
CA LYS A 204 -16.78 4.15 -19.67
C LYS A 204 -16.81 3.58 -18.23
N HIS A 205 -15.66 3.20 -17.69
CA HIS A 205 -15.46 2.68 -16.34
C HIS A 205 -14.95 3.81 -15.45
N GLY A 206 -15.85 4.73 -15.05
CA GLY A 206 -15.56 5.82 -14.11
C GLY A 206 -15.42 5.36 -12.65
N GLY A 207 -15.41 4.05 -12.42
CA GLY A 207 -15.33 3.41 -11.11
C GLY A 207 -13.98 3.59 -10.43
N SER A 208 -14.00 3.42 -9.11
CA SER A 208 -12.79 3.38 -8.29
C SER A 208 -12.17 1.99 -8.43
N LEU A 209 -10.89 1.94 -8.76
CA LEU A 209 -10.12 0.71 -8.92
C LEU A 209 -9.23 0.47 -7.72
N VAL A 210 -9.15 -0.78 -7.27
CA VAL A 210 -8.11 -1.26 -6.36
C VAL A 210 -7.25 -2.26 -7.10
N PHE A 211 -5.94 -2.11 -6.96
CA PHE A 211 -4.97 -3.03 -7.54
C PHE A 211 -4.40 -3.93 -6.46
N SER A 212 -4.24 -5.22 -6.76
CA SER A 212 -3.60 -6.19 -5.87
C SER A 212 -2.63 -7.05 -6.67
N PRO A 213 -1.35 -7.12 -6.26
CA PRO A 213 -0.37 -7.91 -6.99
C PRO A 213 -0.68 -9.40 -6.91
N ILE A 214 -0.48 -10.11 -8.00
CA ILE A 214 -0.50 -11.56 -8.06
C ILE A 214 0.93 -12.03 -8.29
N TYR A 215 1.45 -12.77 -7.33
CA TYR A 215 2.82 -13.29 -7.37
C TYR A 215 2.83 -14.79 -7.69
N GLN A 216 3.82 -15.19 -8.46
CA GLN A 216 4.26 -16.57 -8.53
C GLN A 216 5.38 -16.77 -7.50
N VAL A 217 5.18 -17.72 -6.60
CA VAL A 217 6.19 -18.11 -5.61
C VAL A 217 6.93 -19.33 -6.11
N GLN A 218 8.25 -19.25 -6.16
CA GLN A 218 9.10 -20.40 -6.41
C GLN A 218 9.62 -20.91 -5.07
N ALA A 219 9.44 -22.20 -4.83
CA ALA A 219 9.84 -22.83 -3.59
C ALA A 219 10.39 -24.24 -3.82
N ILE A 220 11.23 -24.68 -2.88
CA ILE A 220 11.69 -26.05 -2.75
C ILE A 220 10.93 -26.66 -1.58
N MET A 221 10.33 -27.81 -1.83
CA MET A 221 9.64 -28.60 -0.83
C MET A 221 10.34 -29.94 -0.68
N HIS A 222 10.44 -30.41 0.55
CA HIS A 222 10.79 -31.81 0.81
C HIS A 222 9.50 -32.55 1.08
N CYS A 223 9.03 -33.34 0.12
CA CYS A 223 7.95 -34.30 0.35
C CYS A 223 8.58 -35.60 0.85
N GLU A 224 8.17 -36.07 2.04
CA GLU A 224 8.48 -37.42 2.52
C GLU A 224 7.50 -38.46 1.95
#